data_AF-A0A845TNA3-F1
#
_entry.id   AF-A0A845TNA3-F1
#
_cell.length_a   1.000
_cell.length_b   1.000
_cell.length_c   1.000
_cell.angle_alpha   90.00
_cell.angle_beta   90.00
_cell.angle_gamma   90.00
#
_symmetry.space_group_name_H-M   'P 1'
#
loop_
_entity.id
_entity.type
_entity.pdbx_description
1 polymer ?
#
loop_
_entity_poly.entity_id
_entity_poly.type
_entity_poly.pdbx_seq_one_letter_code
_entity_poly.pdbx_strand_id
1 'polypeptide(L)'
;MEANSMIGLPRILQTTADFEWADKLVAAGVIAPTDLLPHYQGLLAGRYQYVFDHALADSDPEPVATQTPPEWWIQPARVENDGTIPRQVLARTDNPSARAVALGLTWTVIAQRIAKLGAQ
;
A
#
# COMPACT_ATOMS: atom_id res chain seq x y z
N MET A 1 -35.16 -14.28 -20.73
CA MET A 1 -34.80 -13.95 -19.34
C MET A 1 -33.29 -13.79 -19.31
N GLU A 2 -32.79 -12.60 -19.58
CA GLU A 2 -31.37 -12.32 -19.43
C GLU A 2 -31.13 -11.88 -17.99
N ALA A 3 -30.58 -12.78 -17.18
CA ALA A 3 -29.95 -12.38 -15.94
C ALA A 3 -28.63 -11.69 -16.31
N ASN A 4 -28.70 -10.40 -16.63
CA ASN A 4 -27.51 -9.55 -16.71
C ASN A 4 -27.06 -9.25 -15.28
N SER A 5 -26.65 -10.29 -14.55
CA SER A 5 -25.95 -10.15 -13.29
C SER A 5 -24.57 -9.63 -13.65
N MET A 6 -24.35 -8.33 -13.49
CA MET A 6 -22.99 -7.79 -13.35
C MET A 6 -22.35 -8.52 -12.17
N ILE A 7 -21.60 -9.59 -12.44
CA ILE A 7 -20.80 -10.29 -11.44
C ILE A 7 -19.66 -9.33 -11.10
N GLY A 8 -19.91 -8.43 -10.16
CA GLY A 8 -18.93 -7.48 -9.66
C GLY A 8 -17.96 -8.15 -8.70
N LEU A 9 -16.73 -7.64 -8.65
CA LEU A 9 -15.81 -8.01 -7.58
C LEU A 9 -16.35 -7.53 -6.22
N PRO A 10 -16.14 -8.31 -5.14
CA PRO A 10 -16.32 -7.81 -3.79
C PRO A 10 -15.48 -6.55 -3.57
N ARG A 11 -16.03 -5.59 -2.82
CA ARG A 11 -15.32 -4.35 -2.47
C ARG A 11 -13.95 -4.61 -1.82
N ILE A 12 -13.81 -5.71 -1.09
CA ILE A 12 -12.57 -6.10 -0.41
C ILE A 12 -12.33 -7.59 -0.66
N LEU A 13 -11.19 -7.93 -1.27
CA LEU A 13 -10.72 -9.31 -1.43
C LEU A 13 -9.94 -9.71 -0.18
N GLN A 14 -10.46 -10.68 0.58
CA GLN A 14 -10.00 -11.03 1.93
C GLN A 14 -8.93 -12.11 1.96
N THR A 15 -8.93 -12.99 0.99
CA THR A 15 -8.08 -14.19 0.96
C THR A 15 -7.33 -14.30 -0.35
N THR A 16 -6.26 -15.11 -0.37
CA THR A 16 -5.52 -15.41 -1.60
C THR A 16 -6.42 -16.05 -2.66
N ALA A 17 -7.37 -16.90 -2.23
CA ALA A 17 -8.36 -17.50 -3.11
C ALA A 17 -9.27 -16.46 -3.78
N ASP A 18 -9.63 -15.37 -3.09
CA ASP A 18 -10.41 -14.28 -3.68
C ASP A 18 -9.64 -13.59 -4.82
N PHE A 19 -8.34 -13.35 -4.61
CA PHE A 19 -7.46 -12.78 -5.65
C PHE A 19 -7.30 -13.72 -6.84
N GLU A 20 -7.07 -15.01 -6.60
CA GLU A 20 -6.96 -16.01 -7.67
C GLU A 20 -8.25 -16.17 -8.47
N TRP A 21 -9.40 -16.14 -7.78
CA TRP A 21 -10.72 -16.16 -8.42
C TRP A 21 -10.94 -14.91 -9.27
N ALA A 22 -10.61 -13.72 -8.76
CA ALA A 22 -10.70 -12.47 -9.50
C ALA A 22 -9.80 -12.47 -10.75
N ASP A 23 -8.57 -12.97 -10.64
CA ASP A 23 -7.66 -13.14 -11.77
C ASP A 23 -8.26 -14.04 -12.86
N LYS A 24 -8.97 -15.11 -12.48
CA LYS A 24 -9.68 -16.00 -13.44
C LYS A 24 -10.84 -15.27 -14.12
N LEU A 25 -11.58 -14.43 -13.41
CA LEU A 25 -12.66 -13.64 -14.00
C LEU A 25 -12.14 -12.62 -15.01
N VAL A 26 -11.04 -11.92 -14.70
CA VAL A 26 -10.37 -11.02 -15.67
C VAL A 26 -9.91 -11.82 -16.89
N ALA A 27 -9.26 -12.96 -16.69
CA ALA A 27 -8.78 -13.81 -17.79
C ALA A 27 -9.91 -14.34 -18.68
N ALA A 28 -11.10 -14.54 -18.12
CA ALA A 28 -12.30 -14.95 -18.84
C ALA A 28 -13.06 -13.77 -19.49
N GLY A 29 -12.61 -12.52 -19.30
CA GLY A 29 -13.28 -11.33 -19.81
C GLY A 29 -14.60 -10.99 -19.11
N VAL A 30 -14.86 -11.57 -17.94
CA VAL A 30 -16.10 -11.38 -17.18
C VAL A 30 -16.09 -10.03 -16.44
N ILE A 31 -14.91 -9.58 -16.00
CA ILE A 31 -14.71 -8.28 -15.37
C ILE A 31 -13.55 -7.55 -16.04
N ALA A 32 -13.54 -6.22 -15.96
CA ALA A 32 -12.47 -5.44 -16.57
C ALA A 32 -11.19 -5.53 -15.72
N PRO A 33 -10.00 -5.49 -16.34
CA PRO A 33 -8.72 -5.42 -15.62
C PRO A 33 -8.66 -4.22 -14.67
N THR A 34 -9.30 -3.11 -15.08
CA THR A 34 -9.44 -1.87 -14.29
C THR A 34 -10.21 -2.06 -12.99
N ASP A 35 -11.05 -3.09 -12.89
CA ASP A 35 -11.80 -3.39 -11.66
C ASP A 35 -10.92 -4.12 -10.63
N LEU A 36 -9.99 -4.97 -11.09
CA LEU A 36 -9.08 -5.73 -10.21
C LEU A 36 -7.82 -4.94 -9.82
N LEU A 37 -7.34 -4.06 -10.71
CA LEU A 37 -6.11 -3.30 -10.53
C LEU A 37 -6.02 -2.56 -9.16
N PRO A 38 -7.06 -1.85 -8.69
CA PRO A 38 -7.02 -1.14 -7.41
C PRO A 38 -6.77 -2.06 -6.21
N HIS A 39 -7.21 -3.33 -6.27
CA HIS A 39 -7.00 -4.28 -5.17
C HIS A 39 -5.52 -4.62 -4.99
N TYR A 40 -4.81 -4.88 -6.09
CA TYR A 40 -3.36 -5.12 -6.06
C TYR A 40 -2.59 -3.86 -5.70
N GLN A 41 -3.00 -2.68 -6.20
CA GLN A 41 -2.41 -1.40 -5.80
C GLN A 41 -2.57 -1.14 -4.30
N GLY A 42 -3.72 -1.49 -3.72
CA GLY A 42 -3.95 -1.41 -2.27
C GLY A 42 -3.01 -2.31 -1.46
N LEU A 43 -2.69 -3.51 -1.96
CA LEU A 43 -1.67 -4.37 -1.34
C LEU A 43 -0.28 -3.75 -1.40
N LEU A 44 0.11 -3.18 -2.54
CA LEU A 44 1.41 -2.53 -2.73
C LEU A 44 1.56 -1.28 -1.84
N ALA A 45 0.49 -0.50 -1.70
CA ALA A 45 0.49 0.70 -0.85
C ALA A 45 0.79 0.38 0.63
N GLY A 46 0.42 -0.81 1.10
CA GLY A 46 0.71 -1.28 2.45
C GLY A 46 2.13 -1.83 2.67
N ARG A 47 2.99 -1.85 1.64
CA ARG A 47 4.33 -2.45 1.70
C ARG A 47 5.23 -1.79 2.75
N TYR A 48 5.15 -0.48 2.88
CA TYR A 48 6.01 0.29 3.77
C TYR A 48 5.21 0.94 4.89
N GLN A 49 5.89 1.22 5.99
CA GLN A 49 5.40 2.04 7.09
C GLN A 49 6.48 3.03 7.53
N TYR A 50 6.06 4.11 8.17
CA TYR A 50 6.98 5.06 8.79
C TYR A 50 7.05 4.77 10.29
N VAL A 51 8.25 4.48 10.79
CA VAL A 51 8.52 4.20 12.20
C VAL A 51 9.39 5.30 12.77
N PHE A 52 9.23 5.61 14.05
CA PHE A 52 10.08 6.57 14.74
C PHE A 52 11.55 6.16 14.63
N ASP A 53 12.40 7.12 14.27
CA ASP A 53 13.85 6.94 14.24
C ASP A 53 14.53 7.75 15.34
N HIS A 54 14.46 9.09 15.26
CA HIS A 54 15.03 9.99 16.26
C HIS A 54 14.27 11.33 16.35
N ALA A 55 14.50 12.05 17.44
CA ALA A 55 14.06 13.44 17.59
C ALA A 55 14.95 14.35 16.74
N LEU A 56 14.35 15.31 16.04
CA LEU A 56 15.06 16.28 15.22
C LEU A 56 15.47 17.47 16.10
N ALA A 57 16.77 17.66 16.32
CA ALA A 57 17.24 18.85 17.02
C ALA A 57 17.12 20.10 16.14
N ASP A 58 17.00 21.27 16.74
CA ASP A 58 16.91 22.54 15.98
C ASP A 58 18.16 22.84 15.15
N SER A 59 19.30 22.25 15.52
CA SER A 59 20.56 22.36 14.78
C SER A 59 20.70 21.33 13.66
N ASP A 60 19.82 20.33 13.57
CA ASP A 60 19.96 19.26 12.59
C ASP A 60 19.48 19.73 11.21
N PRO A 61 20.25 19.43 10.14
CA PRO A 61 19.78 19.67 8.78
C PRO A 61 18.57 18.78 8.48
N GLU A 62 17.51 19.37 7.92
CA GLU A 62 16.33 18.60 7.54
C GLU A 62 16.67 17.61 6.42
N PRO A 63 16.35 16.31 6.57
CA PRO A 63 16.61 15.31 5.54
C PRO A 63 15.86 15.64 4.24
N VAL A 64 16.57 15.58 3.11
CA VAL A 64 15.99 15.80 1.78
C VAL A 64 15.38 14.50 1.27
N ALA A 65 14.05 14.48 1.09
CA ALA A 65 13.35 13.36 0.48
C ALA A 65 13.67 13.29 -1.03
N THR A 66 14.37 12.23 -1.46
CA THR A 66 14.79 12.05 -2.87
C THR A 66 13.93 11.04 -3.65
N GLN A 67 12.98 10.38 -2.99
CA GLN A 67 12.16 9.30 -3.57
C GLN A 67 10.68 9.49 -3.22
N THR A 68 9.80 8.83 -4.00
CA THR A 68 8.36 8.75 -3.72
C THR A 68 7.94 7.28 -3.56
N PRO A 69 7.37 6.88 -2.40
CA PRO A 69 7.28 7.65 -1.17
C PRO A 69 8.68 7.99 -0.61
N PRO A 70 8.81 9.01 0.25
CA PRO A 70 10.09 9.38 0.89
C PRO A 70 10.75 8.21 1.62
N GLU A 71 12.07 8.30 1.82
CA GLU A 71 12.75 7.43 2.79
C GLU A 71 12.55 7.91 4.23
N TRP A 72 12.23 9.19 4.41
CA TRP A 72 12.10 9.83 5.70
C TRP A 72 10.95 10.83 5.69
N TRP A 73 10.25 10.96 6.82
CA TRP A 73 9.19 11.93 7.02
C TRP A 73 9.39 12.67 8.34
N ILE A 74 9.26 14.00 8.35
CA ILE A 74 9.31 14.81 9.58
C ILE A 74 7.89 15.13 10.02
N GLN A 75 7.58 14.89 11.29
CA GLN A 75 6.29 15.29 11.86
C GLN A 75 6.47 15.94 13.24
N PRO A 76 5.54 16.82 13.66
CA PRO A 76 5.50 17.27 15.04
C PRO A 76 5.23 16.08 15.96
N ALA A 77 5.97 16.00 17.07
CA ALA A 77 5.66 15.11 18.17
C ALA A 77 4.65 15.77 19.12
N ARG A 78 4.32 15.08 20.22
CA ARG A 78 3.38 15.61 21.21
C ARG A 78 4.00 16.82 21.90
N VAL A 79 3.17 17.84 22.14
CA VAL A 79 3.55 19.06 22.87
C VAL A 79 4.08 18.69 24.26
N GLU A 80 5.25 19.21 24.60
CA GLU A 80 5.85 19.08 25.92
C GLU A 80 5.22 20.05 26.93
N ASN A 81 5.45 19.82 28.23
CA ASN A 81 4.81 20.60 29.30
C ASN A 81 5.24 22.08 29.32
N ASP A 82 6.33 22.43 28.64
CA ASP A 82 6.88 23.77 28.48
C ASP A 82 6.29 24.54 27.27
N GLY A 83 5.40 23.90 26.49
CA GLY A 83 4.81 24.45 25.28
C GLY A 83 5.64 24.26 24.02
N THR A 84 6.79 23.59 24.10
CA THR A 84 7.63 23.25 22.93
C THR A 84 6.99 22.11 22.14
N ILE A 85 7.05 22.18 20.81
CA ILE A 85 6.62 21.10 19.91
C ILE A 85 7.87 20.47 19.30
N PRO A 86 8.45 19.43 19.93
CA PRO A 86 9.58 18.74 19.35
C PRO A 86 9.20 18.14 17.99
N ARG A 87 10.15 18.15 17.05
CA ARG A 87 9.99 17.49 15.75
C ARG A 87 10.64 16.12 15.81
N GLN A 88 10.09 15.16 15.10
CA GLN A 88 10.64 13.81 15.01
C GLN A 88 10.77 13.36 13.56
N VAL A 89 11.83 12.61 13.30
CA VAL A 89 12.09 11.96 12.03
C VAL A 89 11.52 10.54 12.10
N LEU A 90 10.75 10.18 11.08
CA LEU A 90 10.30 8.81 10.86
C LEU A 90 11.03 8.18 9.68
N ALA A 91 11.55 6.97 9.86
CA ALA A 91 12.15 6.16 8.81
C ALA A 91 11.10 5.33 8.07
N ARG A 92 11.19 5.26 6.74
CA ARG A 92 10.46 4.28 5.96
C ARG A 92 11.08 2.90 6.15
N THR A 93 10.28 1.93 6.56
CA THR A 93 10.68 0.52 6.71
C THR A 93 9.67 -0.40 6.06
N ASP A 94 10.06 -1.64 5.74
CA ASP A 94 9.10 -2.67 5.31
C ASP A 94 8.08 -2.93 6.44
N ASN A 95 6.82 -3.09 6.07
CA ASN A 95 5.74 -3.37 7.00
C ASN A 95 5.53 -4.89 7.15
N PRO A 96 5.98 -5.52 8.26
CA PRO A 96 5.79 -6.96 8.47
C PRO A 96 4.33 -7.35 8.67
N SER A 97 3.48 -6.40 9.05
CA SER A 97 2.04 -6.57 9.24
C SER A 97 1.23 -6.23 7.98
N ALA A 98 1.90 -6.02 6.84
CA ALA A 98 1.21 -5.72 5.60
C ALA A 98 0.28 -6.86 5.19
N ARG A 99 -0.90 -6.51 4.67
CA ARG A 99 -1.91 -7.48 4.21
C ARG A 99 -1.35 -8.49 3.21
N ALA A 100 -0.46 -8.05 2.31
CA ALA A 100 0.21 -8.94 1.36
C ALA A 100 0.97 -10.09 2.04
N VAL A 101 1.65 -9.81 3.16
CA VAL A 101 2.38 -10.81 3.95
C VAL A 101 1.41 -11.84 4.53
N ALA A 102 0.29 -11.39 5.11
CA ALA A 102 -0.75 -12.28 5.63
C ALA A 102 -1.40 -13.16 4.54
N LEU A 103 -1.44 -12.68 3.30
CA LEU A 103 -1.93 -13.43 2.13
C LEU A 103 -0.87 -14.34 1.50
N GLY A 104 0.38 -14.34 2.01
CA GLY A 104 1.48 -15.10 1.43
C GLY A 104 1.90 -14.62 0.03
N LEU A 105 1.51 -13.41 -0.37
CA LEU A 105 1.86 -12.83 -1.66
C LEU A 105 3.18 -12.08 -1.57
N THR A 106 4.06 -12.28 -2.56
CA THR A 106 5.33 -11.56 -2.64
C THR A 106 5.15 -10.22 -3.35
N TRP A 107 6.01 -9.24 -3.01
CA TRP A 107 6.01 -7.93 -3.67
C TRP A 107 6.24 -8.02 -5.18
N THR A 108 7.09 -8.96 -5.61
CA THR A 108 7.34 -9.22 -7.04
C THR A 108 6.07 -9.70 -7.73
N VAL A 109 5.33 -10.64 -7.13
CA VAL A 109 4.05 -11.12 -7.69
C VAL A 109 3.05 -9.97 -7.79
N ILE A 110 2.91 -9.16 -6.76
CA ILE A 110 1.99 -8.00 -6.76
C ILE A 110 2.38 -7.01 -7.86
N ALA A 111 3.66 -6.65 -7.98
CA ALA A 111 4.14 -5.74 -9.02
C ALA A 111 3.90 -6.27 -10.44
N GLN A 112 4.15 -7.57 -10.66
CA GLN A 112 3.87 -8.22 -11.94
C GLN A 112 2.38 -8.21 -12.29
N ARG A 113 1.50 -8.44 -11.30
CA ARG A 113 0.04 -8.38 -11.50
C ARG A 113 -0.43 -6.97 -11.84
N ILE A 114 0.07 -5.95 -11.14
CA ILE A 114 -0.22 -4.55 -11.44
C ILE A 114 0.22 -4.21 -12.87
N ALA A 115 1.44 -4.57 -13.26
CA ALA A 115 1.95 -4.31 -14.60
C ALA A 115 1.11 -5.02 -15.68
N LYS A 116 0.75 -6.29 -15.44
CA LYS A 116 -0.10 -7.06 -16.35
C LYS A 116 -1.48 -6.44 -16.52
N LEU A 117 -2.13 -6.05 -15.43
CA LEU A 117 -3.49 -5.47 -15.45
C LEU A 117 -3.51 -4.05 -16.04
N GLY A 118 -2.44 -3.27 -15.84
CA GLY A 118 -2.33 -1.91 -16.37
C GLY A 118 -1.89 -1.82 -17.84
N ALA A 119 -1.46 -2.92 -18.46
CA ALA A 119 -1.03 -2.98 -19.85
C ALA A 119 -2.15 -3.43 -20.83
N GLN A 120 -3.37 -3.67 -20.33
CA GLN A 120 -4.52 -4.19 -21.08
C GLN A 120 -5.47 -3.08 -21.52
#